data_AF-Q0F1Y5-F1
#
_entry.id   AF-Q0F1Y5-F1
#
_cell.length_a   1.000
_cell.length_b   1.000
_cell.length_c   1.000
_cell.angle_alpha   90.00
_cell.angle_beta   90.00
_cell.angle_gamma   90.00
#
_symmetry.space_group_name_H-M   'P 1'
#
loop_
_entity.id
_entity.type
_entity.pdbx_description
1 polymer ?
#
loop_
_entity_poly.entity_id
_entity_poly.type
_entity_poly.pdbx_seq_one_letter_code
_entity_poly.pdbx_strand_id
1 'polypeptide(L)' 'MHTLTAHQESFMFIKIDKKTHEETVISSEEMVDVLEQDVNADVIDEILTEIVLGTYEHSNRSATYKYRS' A
#
# COMPACT_ATOMS: atom_id res chain seq x y z
N MET A 1 -9.59 -10.17 29.77
CA MET A 1 -9.78 -9.05 28.82
C MET A 1 -8.41 -8.53 28.45
N HIS A 2 -7.77 -9.15 27.45
CA HIS A 2 -6.53 -8.62 26.90
C HIS A 2 -6.93 -7.39 26.08
N THR A 3 -6.60 -6.22 26.61
CA THR A 3 -6.37 -5.04 25.78
C THR A 3 -5.33 -5.45 24.75
N LEU A 4 -5.76 -5.78 23.52
CA LEU A 4 -4.85 -5.86 22.41
C LEU A 4 -4.29 -4.46 22.27
N THR A 5 -3.07 -4.32 22.79
CA THR A 5 -2.11 -3.26 22.54
C THR A 5 -2.36 -2.70 21.17
N ALA A 6 -2.54 -1.39 21.09
CA ALA A 6 -2.54 -0.61 19.86
C ALA A 6 -1.80 -1.36 18.74
N HIS A 7 -2.55 -2.07 17.90
CA HIS A 7 -2.02 -2.68 16.69
C HIS A 7 -1.90 -1.52 15.70
N GLN A 8 -1.00 -0.58 16.03
CA GLN A 8 -0.30 0.20 15.04
C GLN A 8 0.58 -0.79 14.28
N GLU A 9 -0.03 -1.68 13.51
CA GLU A 9 0.56 -2.09 12.25
C GLU A 9 0.58 -0.81 11.43
N SER A 10 1.65 -0.04 11.60
CA SER A 10 2.00 0.99 10.65
C SER A 10 2.11 0.24 9.33
N PHE A 11 1.06 0.26 8.50
CA PHE A 11 1.09 -0.43 7.23
C PHE A 11 2.23 0.20 6.42
N MET A 12 3.36 -0.51 6.35
CA MET A 12 4.55 -0.01 5.67
C MET A 12 4.46 -0.47 4.22
N PHE A 13 3.96 0.39 3.36
CA PHE A 13 3.98 0.15 1.92
C PHE A 13 5.34 0.57 1.37
N ILE A 14 5.83 -0.15 0.36
CA ILE A 14 7.04 0.20 -0.37
C ILE A 14 6.63 0.66 -1.75
N LYS A 15 6.99 1.91 -2.07
CA LYS A 15 6.99 2.46 -3.41
C LYS A 15 8.35 2.20 -4.06
N ILE A 16 8.34 1.55 -5.21
CA ILE A 16 9.52 1.23 -6.01
C ILE A 16 9.40 2.05 -7.30
N ASP A 17 10.23 3.09 -7.44
CA ASP A 17 10.21 3.92 -8.64
C ASP A 17 10.72 3.12 -9.86
N LYS A 18 9.96 3.08 -10.94
CA LYS A 18 10.31 2.28 -12.13
C LYS A 18 11.46 2.87 -12.94
N LYS A 19 11.82 4.15 -12.75
CA LYS A 19 12.91 4.80 -13.50
C LYS A 19 14.26 4.66 -12.79
N THR A 20 14.26 4.81 -11.48
CA THR A 20 15.47 4.85 -10.63
C THR A 20 15.68 3.56 -9.84
N HIS A 21 14.64 2.73 -9.74
CA HIS A 21 14.60 1.52 -8.90
C HIS A 21 14.79 1.83 -7.40
N GLU A 22 14.51 3.07 -7.00
CA GLU A 22 14.59 3.48 -5.59
C GLU A 22 13.37 2.96 -4.81
N GLU A 23 13.63 2.29 -3.69
CA GLU A 23 12.60 1.80 -2.78
C GLU A 23 12.40 2.82 -1.65
N THR A 24 11.21 3.41 -1.58
CA THR A 24 10.80 4.36 -0.54
C THR A 24 9.65 3.79 0.26
N VAL A 25 9.72 3.89 1.58
CA VAL A 25 8.58 3.51 2.45
C VAL A 25 7.56 4.64 2.44
N ILE A 26 6.31 4.30 2.14
CA ILE A 26 5.17 5.22 2.17
C ILE A 26 4.11 4.73 3.17
N SER A 27 3.33 5.67 3.67
CA SER A 27 2.22 5.40 4.59
C SER A 27 0.98 4.89 3.84
N SER A 28 0.01 4.36 4.57
CA SER A 28 -1.30 3.99 4.03
C SER A 28 -2.03 5.16 3.37
N GLU A 29 -1.94 6.37 3.93
CA GLU A 29 -2.57 7.57 3.37
C GLU A 29 -2.03 7.91 1.97
N GLU A 30 -0.70 7.86 1.79
CA GLU A 30 -0.06 8.05 0.49
C GLU A 30 -0.42 6.93 -0.49
N MET A 31 -0.56 5.69 0.00
CA MET A 31 -0.99 4.56 -0.81
C MET A 31 -2.44 4.74 -1.31
N VAL A 32 -3.35 5.22 -0.44
CA VAL A 32 -4.74 5.53 -0.80
C VAL A 32 -4.78 6.60 -1.89
N ASP A 33 -4.02 7.70 -1.74
CA ASP A 33 -3.99 8.77 -2.75
C ASP A 33 -3.55 8.25 -4.13
N VAL A 34 -2.53 7.38 -4.15
CA VAL A 34 -2.09 6.71 -5.39
C VAL A 34 -3.20 5.86 -6.00
N LEU A 35 -3.91 5.09 -5.18
CA LEU A 35 -5.01 4.26 -5.65
C LEU A 35 -6.20 5.11 -6.12
N GLU A 36 -6.54 6.20 -5.44
CA GLU A 36 -7.60 7.13 -5.88
C GLU A 36 -7.32 7.74 -7.26
N GLN A 37 -6.05 7.86 -7.64
CA GLN A 37 -5.67 8.36 -8.97
C GLN A 37 -5.71 7.29 -10.07
N ASP A 38 -5.60 6.00 -9.74
CA ASP A 38 -5.48 4.90 -10.72
C ASP A 38 -6.74 4.02 -10.80
N VAL A 39 -7.48 3.88 -9.69
CA VAL A 39 -8.67 3.02 -9.55
C VAL A 39 -9.85 3.79 -8.95
N ASN A 40 -11.05 3.19 -9.01
CA ASN A 40 -12.23 3.78 -8.41
C ASN A 40 -12.19 3.69 -6.88
N ALA A 41 -12.62 4.76 -6.18
CA ALA A 41 -12.66 4.82 -4.72
C ALA A 41 -13.40 3.64 -4.06
N ASP A 42 -14.41 3.08 -4.73
CA ASP A 42 -15.22 1.95 -4.24
C ASP A 42 -14.41 0.65 -4.06
N VAL A 43 -13.33 0.46 -4.84
CA VAL A 43 -12.50 -0.76 -4.82
C VAL A 43 -11.19 -0.59 -4.07
N ILE A 44 -10.90 0.61 -3.54
CA ILE A 44 -9.63 0.90 -2.87
C ILE A 44 -9.45 0.05 -1.61
N ASP A 45 -10.50 -0.09 -0.81
CA ASP A 45 -10.47 -0.89 0.43
C ASP A 45 -10.16 -2.37 0.13
N GLU A 46 -10.78 -2.92 -0.93
CA GLU A 46 -10.53 -4.29 -1.38
C GLU A 46 -9.08 -4.46 -1.84
N ILE A 47 -8.58 -3.53 -2.67
CA ILE A 47 -7.22 -3.56 -3.18
C ILE A 47 -6.20 -3.42 -2.05
N LEU A 48 -6.40 -2.50 -1.11
CA LEU A 48 -5.52 -2.34 0.05
C LEU A 48 -5.46 -3.62 0.88
N THR A 49 -6.61 -4.27 1.07
CA THR A 49 -6.69 -5.55 1.76
C THR A 49 -5.86 -6.60 1.03
N GLU A 50 -6.00 -6.74 -0.28
CA GLU A 50 -5.20 -7.69 -1.07
C GLU A 50 -3.69 -7.40 -1.02
N ILE A 51 -3.30 -6.12 -1.01
CA ILE A 51 -1.90 -5.71 -0.92
C ILE A 51 -1.31 -6.09 0.43
N VAL A 52 -2.03 -5.79 1.52
CA VAL A 52 -1.61 -6.14 2.88
C VAL A 52 -1.57 -7.65 3.07
N LEU A 53 -2.48 -8.39 2.43
CA LEU A 53 -2.46 -9.86 2.41
C LEU A 53 -1.31 -10.43 1.56
N GLY A 54 -0.60 -9.61 0.80
CA GLY A 54 0.47 -10.02 -0.10
C GLY A 54 -0.02 -10.80 -1.33
N THR A 55 -1.32 -10.77 -1.62
CA THR A 55 -1.93 -11.42 -2.79
C THR A 55 -1.90 -10.53 -4.03
N TYR A 56 -1.77 -9.22 -3.83
CA TYR A 56 -1.73 -8.23 -4.90
C TYR A 56 -0.58 -7.24 -4.72
N GLU A 57 0.04 -6.85 -5.83
CA GLU A 57 1.00 -5.75 -5.89
C GLU A 57 0.48 -4.73 -6.88
N HIS A 58 0.21 -3.51 -6.42
CA HIS A 58 -0.28 -2.47 -7.30
C HIS A 58 0.89 -1.92 -8.11
N SER A 59 0.75 -1.76 -9.43
CA SER A 59 1.79 -1.11 -10.22
C SER A 59 1.18 -0.16 -11.22
N ASN A 60 1.63 1.08 -11.19
CA ASN A 60 1.18 2.11 -12.11
C ASN A 60 2.30 2.45 -13.11
N ARG A 61 2.10 3.48 -13.93
CA ARG A 61 3.07 3.89 -14.97
C ARG A 61 4.41 4.40 -14.39
N SER A 62 4.40 4.86 -13.14
CA SER A 62 5.54 5.53 -12.50
C SER A 62 6.27 4.64 -11.51
N ALA A 63 5.54 3.82 -10.75
CA ALA A 63 6.09 3.02 -9.66
C ALA A 63 5.33 1.70 -9.45
N THR A 64 5.94 0.79 -8.72
CA THR A 64 5.33 -0.42 -8.17
C THR A 64 5.16 -0.24 -6.66
N TYR A 65 4.04 -0.68 -6.12
CA TYR A 65 3.65 -0.54 -4.73
C TYR A 65 3.34 -1.92 -4.16
N LYS A 66 4.04 -2.28 -3.10
CA LYS A 66 3.88 -3.58 -2.42
C LYS A 66 3.82 -3.38 -0.91
N TYR A 67 3.21 -4.32 -0.21
CA TYR A 67 3.27 -4.34 1.25
C TYR A 67 4.62 -4.88 1.74
N ARG A 68 5.19 -4.25 2.78
CA ARG A 68 6.34 -4.79 3.49
C ARG A 68 5.85 -5.74 4.59
N SER A 69 5.78 -7.04 4.27
CA SER A 69 5.60 -8.10 5.27
C SER A 69 6.85 -8.35 6.10
#